data_AF-A0A5B6X8J9-F1
#
_entry.id   AF-A0A5B6X8J9-F1
#
_cell.length_a   1.000
_cell.length_b   1.000
_cell.length_c   1.000
_cell.angle_alpha   90.00
_cell.angle_beta   90.00
_cell.angle_gamma   90.00
#
_symmetry.space_group_name_H-M   'P 1'
#
loop_
_entity.id
_entity.type
_entity.pdbx_description
1 polymer ?
#
loop_
_entity_poly.entity_id
_entity_poly.type
_entity_poly.pdbx_seq_one_letter_code
_entity_poly.pdbx_strand_id
1 'polypeptide(L)'
;MAVNMILLPSIFSFFFFLFFFFLSLTSQDEQRNNHNLLILELPDAKLKISLLESVLEERIQNLNTKTLSLKEHAKSLEDMANKSTYLQSALSDLKDHSFLADEKLNALEEEVHSLWAVSRKNNFDLHVLELKAQDANDRLEAVSSQVGKMAEVVTEQWVQIQHLEQALQIAKGNLKENEDKDEGIAISKAKEYEMHILEDGISGRLLLKPFNALDSYSLGKGPIIRYYVSQALQQLKRFCSAIRRFHPELQAFIKEEMQRNELTAAFVNDELVFLLAYAFITFPILGAWMLLLT
;
A
#
# COMPACT_ATOMS: atom_id res chain seq x y z
N MET A 1 100.04 -116.91 -75.10
CA MET A 1 99.24 -116.65 -73.89
C MET A 1 98.75 -115.21 -73.92
N ALA A 2 97.53 -114.94 -74.43
CA ALA A 2 96.84 -113.65 -74.29
C ALA A 2 95.38 -113.78 -74.80
N VAL A 3 94.59 -114.67 -74.20
CA VAL A 3 93.13 -114.75 -74.44
C VAL A 3 92.48 -114.87 -73.08
N ASN A 4 92.29 -113.77 -72.35
CA ASN A 4 91.47 -113.75 -71.13
C ASN A 4 91.06 -112.35 -70.61
N MET A 5 91.12 -111.30 -71.43
CA MET A 5 90.80 -109.92 -70.98
C MET A 5 89.44 -109.38 -71.47
N ILE A 6 88.63 -110.15 -72.21
CA ILE A 6 87.37 -109.65 -72.84
C ILE A 6 86.09 -110.09 -72.08
N LEU A 7 86.17 -111.03 -71.13
CA LEU A 7 84.98 -111.54 -70.41
C LEU A 7 84.55 -110.69 -69.21
N LEU A 8 85.44 -109.87 -68.64
CA LEU A 8 85.15 -109.08 -67.43
C LEU A 8 84.11 -107.94 -67.65
N PRO A 9 84.13 -107.17 -68.76
CA PRO A 9 83.17 -106.08 -68.98
C PRO A 9 81.73 -106.57 -69.24
N SER A 10 81.58 -107.73 -69.87
CA SER A 10 80.27 -108.29 -70.23
C SER A 10 79.50 -108.79 -69.00
N ILE A 11 80.20 -109.43 -68.08
CA ILE A 11 79.62 -109.92 -66.82
C ILE A 11 79.16 -108.73 -65.96
N PHE A 12 79.97 -107.66 -65.88
CA PHE A 12 79.62 -106.47 -65.10
C PHE A 12 78.38 -105.75 -65.68
N SER A 13 78.27 -105.64 -67.00
CA SER A 13 77.09 -105.05 -67.66
C SER A 13 75.81 -105.86 -67.42
N PHE A 14 75.91 -107.19 -67.42
CA PHE A 14 74.77 -108.07 -67.14
C PHE A 14 74.27 -107.93 -65.70
N PHE A 15 75.17 -107.90 -64.72
CA PHE A 15 74.80 -107.67 -63.31
C PHE A 15 74.23 -106.27 -63.07
N PHE A 16 74.70 -105.25 -63.78
CA PHE A 16 74.17 -103.89 -63.69
C PHE A 16 72.73 -103.79 -64.23
N PHE A 17 72.45 -104.43 -65.37
CA PHE A 17 71.08 -104.52 -65.91
C PHE A 17 70.15 -105.35 -65.00
N LEU A 18 70.64 -106.47 -64.46
CA LEU A 18 69.85 -107.28 -63.53
C LEU A 18 69.52 -106.50 -62.26
N PHE A 19 70.48 -105.74 -61.71
CA PHE A 19 70.29 -104.90 -60.54
C PHE A 19 69.26 -103.78 -60.77
N PHE A 20 69.33 -103.08 -61.91
CA PHE A 20 68.33 -102.05 -62.26
C PHE A 20 66.95 -102.63 -62.58
N PHE A 21 66.89 -103.85 -63.12
CA PHE A 21 65.62 -104.56 -63.36
C PHE A 21 64.96 -104.96 -62.03
N PHE A 22 65.73 -105.49 -61.07
CA PHE A 22 65.22 -105.79 -59.73
C PHE A 22 64.83 -104.52 -58.96
N LEU A 23 65.59 -103.41 -59.09
CA LEU A 23 65.25 -102.13 -58.48
C LEU A 23 63.94 -101.53 -59.06
N SER A 24 63.71 -101.71 -60.37
CA SER A 24 62.44 -101.31 -61.03
C SER A 24 61.26 -102.19 -60.63
N LEU A 25 61.49 -103.49 -60.40
CA LEU A 25 60.46 -104.45 -59.99
C LEU A 25 60.02 -104.21 -58.54
N THR A 26 60.93 -103.83 -57.64
CA THR A 26 60.61 -103.44 -56.26
C THR A 26 59.88 -102.10 -56.18
N SER A 27 60.16 -101.16 -57.11
CA SER A 27 59.46 -99.86 -57.19
C SER A 27 58.00 -100.00 -57.66
N GLN A 28 57.68 -100.96 -58.54
CA GLN A 28 56.30 -101.19 -58.98
C GLN A 28 55.38 -101.70 -57.86
N ASP A 29 55.88 -102.53 -56.95
CA ASP A 29 55.07 -103.09 -55.85
C ASP A 29 54.76 -102.04 -54.77
N GLU A 30 55.71 -101.12 -54.53
CA GLU A 30 55.55 -99.97 -53.64
C GLU A 30 54.55 -98.94 -54.20
N GLN A 31 54.57 -98.72 -55.52
CA GLN A 31 53.62 -97.82 -56.21
C GLN A 31 52.20 -98.40 -56.26
N ARG A 32 52.07 -99.73 -56.42
CA ARG A 32 50.78 -100.44 -56.42
C ARG A 32 50.13 -100.46 -55.03
N ASN A 33 50.92 -100.63 -53.97
CA ASN A 33 50.44 -100.52 -52.59
C ASN A 33 50.01 -99.10 -52.23
N ASN A 34 50.79 -98.08 -52.63
CA ASN A 34 50.42 -96.68 -52.43
C ASN A 34 49.13 -96.30 -53.19
N HIS A 35 48.92 -96.82 -54.40
CA HIS A 35 47.67 -96.60 -55.13
C HIS A 35 46.45 -97.20 -54.41
N ASN A 36 46.57 -98.39 -53.82
CA ASN A 36 45.48 -99.01 -53.07
C ASN A 36 45.20 -98.27 -51.73
N LEU A 37 46.23 -97.75 -51.07
CA LEU A 37 46.10 -96.90 -49.88
C LEU A 37 45.40 -95.56 -50.22
N LEU A 38 45.82 -94.90 -51.30
CA LEU A 38 45.20 -93.68 -51.81
C LEU A 38 43.73 -93.88 -52.21
N ILE A 39 43.38 -95.05 -52.77
CA ILE A 39 41.99 -95.42 -53.09
C ILE A 39 41.13 -95.58 -51.83
N LEU A 40 41.71 -95.95 -50.68
CA LEU A 40 41.02 -96.07 -49.39
C LEU A 40 40.98 -94.76 -48.59
N GLU A 41 42.01 -93.91 -48.67
CA GLU A 41 42.08 -92.61 -47.97
C GLU A 41 41.25 -91.52 -48.65
N LEU A 42 41.12 -91.54 -49.99
CA LEU A 42 40.36 -90.54 -50.74
C LEU A 42 38.86 -90.48 -50.34
N PRO A 43 38.15 -91.61 -50.16
CA PRO A 43 36.79 -91.61 -49.62
C PRO A 43 36.67 -91.04 -48.20
N ASP A 44 37.62 -91.34 -47.31
CA ASP A 44 37.62 -90.83 -45.93
C ASP A 44 37.87 -89.31 -45.90
N ALA A 45 38.84 -88.84 -46.69
CA ALA A 45 39.07 -87.42 -46.90
C ALA A 45 37.83 -86.70 -47.45
N LYS A 46 37.10 -87.33 -48.37
CA LYS A 46 35.85 -86.80 -48.91
C LYS A 46 34.75 -86.68 -47.85
N LEU A 47 34.57 -87.70 -47.01
CA LEU A 47 33.61 -87.64 -45.89
C LEU A 47 33.99 -86.53 -44.90
N LYS A 48 35.28 -86.38 -44.60
CA LYS A 48 35.78 -85.33 -43.71
C LYS A 48 35.58 -83.94 -44.29
N ILE A 49 35.74 -83.78 -45.61
CA ILE A 49 35.41 -82.53 -46.31
C ILE A 49 33.93 -82.23 -46.19
N SER A 50 33.04 -83.20 -46.47
CA SER A 50 31.58 -83.00 -46.34
C SER A 50 31.15 -82.67 -44.91
N LEU A 51 31.78 -83.27 -43.89
CA LEU A 51 31.53 -82.92 -42.49
C LEU A 51 31.97 -81.48 -42.17
N LEU A 52 33.17 -81.10 -42.62
CA LEU A 52 33.68 -79.74 -42.42
C LEU A 52 32.82 -78.70 -43.15
N GLU A 53 32.36 -79.00 -44.36
CA GLU A 53 31.41 -78.16 -45.10
C GLU A 53 30.10 -77.98 -44.33
N SER A 54 29.54 -79.06 -43.77
CA SER A 54 28.33 -78.99 -42.93
C SER A 54 28.54 -78.13 -41.68
N VAL A 55 29.67 -78.30 -40.98
CA VAL A 55 29.99 -77.51 -39.78
C VAL A 55 30.24 -76.04 -40.14
N LEU A 56 30.88 -75.77 -41.29
CA LEU A 56 31.11 -74.42 -41.78
C LEU A 56 29.77 -73.73 -42.11
N GLU A 57 28.87 -74.43 -42.81
CA GLU A 57 27.55 -73.92 -43.16
C GLU A 57 26.72 -73.61 -41.90
N GLU A 58 26.71 -74.52 -40.91
CA GLU A 58 26.06 -74.29 -39.62
C GLU A 58 26.64 -73.05 -38.91
N ARG A 59 27.98 -72.91 -38.90
CA ARG A 59 28.66 -71.74 -38.31
C ARG A 59 28.32 -70.45 -39.05
N ILE A 60 28.24 -70.46 -40.38
CA ILE A 60 27.86 -69.30 -41.19
C ILE A 60 26.42 -68.89 -40.86
N GLN A 61 25.49 -69.84 -40.79
CA GLN A 61 24.10 -69.56 -40.41
C GLN A 61 24.00 -69.01 -38.98
N ASN A 62 24.73 -69.59 -38.03
CA ASN A 62 24.80 -69.08 -36.65
C ASN A 62 25.35 -67.65 -36.60
N LEU A 63 26.42 -67.35 -37.33
CA LEU A 63 26.98 -66.00 -37.41
C LEU A 63 26.00 -65.00 -38.03
N ASN A 64 25.27 -65.39 -39.08
CA ASN A 64 24.26 -64.54 -39.70
C ASN A 64 23.11 -64.22 -38.73
N THR A 65 22.61 -65.22 -37.99
CA THR A 65 21.55 -64.99 -36.98
C THR A 65 22.02 -64.05 -35.86
N LYS A 66 23.25 -64.22 -35.36
CA LYS A 66 23.85 -63.33 -34.35
C LYS A 66 24.09 -61.91 -34.87
N THR A 67 24.45 -61.79 -36.15
CA THR A 67 24.65 -60.48 -36.79
C THR A 67 23.32 -59.72 -36.89
N LEU A 68 22.23 -60.44 -37.22
CA LEU A 68 20.87 -59.87 -37.22
C LEU A 68 20.46 -59.41 -35.82
N SER A 69 20.63 -60.25 -34.79
CA SER A 69 20.27 -59.88 -33.42
C SER A 69 21.08 -58.69 -32.90
N LEU A 70 22.37 -58.62 -33.23
CA LEU A 70 23.22 -57.46 -32.92
C LEU A 70 22.70 -56.17 -33.56
N LYS A 71 22.23 -56.24 -34.81
CA LYS A 71 21.65 -55.09 -35.51
C LYS A 71 20.35 -54.61 -34.86
N GLU A 72 19.50 -55.53 -34.40
CA GLU A 72 18.28 -55.19 -33.66
C GLU A 72 18.59 -54.54 -32.30
N HIS A 73 19.54 -55.10 -31.55
CA HIS A 73 20.00 -54.51 -30.29
C HIS A 73 20.61 -53.11 -30.50
N ALA A 74 21.41 -52.91 -31.55
CA ALA A 74 21.97 -51.61 -31.88
C ALA A 74 20.87 -50.58 -32.18
N LYS A 75 19.83 -50.97 -32.92
CA LYS A 75 18.67 -50.09 -33.19
C LYS A 75 17.93 -49.74 -31.90
N SER A 76 17.68 -50.71 -31.02
CA SER A 76 17.04 -50.46 -29.73
C SER A 76 17.88 -49.55 -28.83
N LEU A 77 19.21 -49.67 -28.87
CA LEU A 77 20.12 -48.82 -28.10
C LEU A 77 20.06 -47.38 -28.59
N GLU A 78 20.03 -47.18 -29.91
CA GLU A 78 19.85 -45.87 -30.53
C GLU A 78 18.50 -45.24 -30.15
N ASP A 79 17.41 -46.00 -30.21
CA ASP A 79 16.08 -45.53 -29.78
C ASP A 79 16.07 -45.13 -28.30
N MET A 80 16.79 -45.86 -27.45
CA MET A 80 16.91 -45.56 -26.02
C MET A 80 17.77 -44.32 -25.76
N ALA A 81 18.87 -44.14 -26.52
CA ALA A 81 19.69 -42.94 -26.46
C ALA A 81 18.87 -41.70 -26.83
N ASN A 82 18.09 -41.78 -27.90
CA ASN A 82 17.19 -40.70 -28.33
C ASN A 82 16.10 -40.36 -27.30
N LYS A 83 15.56 -41.37 -26.59
CA LYS A 83 14.65 -41.13 -25.46
C LYS A 83 15.34 -40.48 -24.28
N SER A 84 16.57 -40.90 -23.98
CA SER A 84 17.35 -40.32 -22.89
C SER A 84 17.63 -38.85 -23.14
N THR A 85 18.02 -38.46 -24.36
CA THR A 85 18.27 -37.06 -24.72
C THR A 85 16.99 -36.23 -24.67
N TYR A 86 15.86 -36.75 -25.17
CA TYR A 86 14.56 -36.09 -25.05
C TYR A 86 14.16 -35.85 -23.59
N LEU A 87 14.24 -36.87 -22.73
CA LEU A 87 13.89 -36.75 -21.32
C LEU A 87 14.81 -35.77 -20.59
N GLN A 88 16.09 -35.75 -20.94
CA GLN A 88 17.05 -34.80 -20.37
C GLN A 88 16.72 -33.36 -20.76
N SER A 89 16.30 -33.12 -22.01
CA SER A 89 15.82 -31.81 -22.44
C SER A 89 14.53 -31.40 -21.71
N ALA A 90 13.55 -32.31 -21.62
CA ALA A 90 12.28 -32.04 -20.94
C ALA A 90 12.48 -31.76 -19.44
N LEU A 91 13.43 -32.46 -18.80
CA LEU A 91 13.80 -32.21 -17.41
C LEU A 91 14.44 -30.82 -17.22
N SER A 92 15.29 -30.40 -18.16
CA SER A 92 15.92 -29.08 -18.12
C SER A 92 14.87 -27.97 -18.27
N ASP A 93 13.96 -28.12 -19.23
CA ASP A 93 12.86 -27.17 -19.47
C ASP A 93 11.93 -27.06 -18.25
N LEU A 94 11.54 -28.20 -17.66
CA LEU A 94 10.74 -28.22 -16.44
C LEU A 94 11.47 -27.57 -15.25
N LYS A 95 12.78 -27.77 -15.14
CA LYS A 95 13.61 -27.16 -14.09
C LYS A 95 13.67 -25.64 -14.24
N ASP A 96 13.83 -25.15 -15.46
CA ASP A 96 13.84 -23.72 -15.75
C ASP A 96 12.47 -23.09 -15.44
N HIS A 97 11.38 -23.77 -15.82
CA HIS A 97 10.02 -23.37 -15.46
C HIS A 97 9.78 -23.38 -13.94
N SER A 98 10.32 -24.36 -13.21
CA SER A 98 10.23 -24.43 -11.75
C SER A 98 10.93 -23.23 -11.09
N PHE A 99 12.16 -22.91 -11.51
CA PHE A 99 12.86 -21.75 -10.96
C PHE A 99 12.13 -20.43 -11.22
N LEU A 100 11.58 -20.26 -12.43
CA LEU A 100 10.77 -19.08 -12.75
C LEU A 100 9.50 -18.99 -11.90
N ALA A 101 8.86 -20.13 -11.62
CA ALA A 101 7.69 -20.19 -10.75
C ALA A 101 8.06 -19.81 -9.30
N ASP A 102 9.18 -20.32 -8.79
CA ASP A 102 9.68 -20.00 -7.44
C ASP A 102 10.03 -18.51 -7.30
N GLU A 103 10.66 -17.90 -8.29
CA GLU A 103 10.97 -16.46 -8.29
C GLU A 103 9.69 -15.62 -8.24
N LYS A 104 8.67 -15.99 -9.05
CA LYS A 104 7.36 -15.32 -9.03
C LYS A 104 6.63 -15.52 -7.69
N LEU A 105 6.73 -16.70 -7.10
CA LEU A 105 6.11 -17.00 -5.82
C LEU A 105 6.74 -16.15 -4.71
N ASN A 106 8.07 -16.07 -4.66
CA ASN A 106 8.78 -15.22 -3.72
C ASN A 106 8.41 -13.74 -3.90
N ALA A 107 8.36 -13.25 -5.14
CA ALA A 107 7.97 -11.86 -5.41
C ALA A 107 6.54 -11.56 -4.91
N LEU A 108 5.61 -12.51 -5.11
CA LEU A 108 4.24 -12.38 -4.63
C LEU A 108 4.15 -12.45 -3.10
N GLU A 109 4.95 -13.30 -2.46
CA GLU A 109 5.03 -13.40 -1.00
C GLU A 109 5.52 -12.10 -0.37
N GLU A 110 6.54 -11.46 -0.94
CA GLU A 110 7.02 -10.15 -0.51
C GLU A 110 5.96 -9.05 -0.70
N GLU A 111 5.22 -9.07 -1.82
CA GLU A 111 4.11 -8.14 -2.04
C GLU A 111 3.00 -8.33 -1.00
N VAL A 112 2.62 -9.58 -0.70
CA VAL A 112 1.64 -9.90 0.35
C VAL A 112 2.13 -9.41 1.72
N HIS A 113 3.40 -9.61 2.06
CA HIS A 113 3.97 -9.10 3.30
C HIS A 113 3.92 -7.56 3.38
N SER A 114 4.25 -6.87 2.31
CA SER A 114 4.17 -5.40 2.21
C SER A 114 2.73 -4.91 2.37
N LEU A 115 1.78 -5.52 1.65
CA LEU A 115 0.35 -5.21 1.75
C LEU A 115 -0.18 -5.43 3.16
N TRP A 116 0.26 -6.49 3.83
CA TRP A 116 -0.14 -6.78 5.20
C TRP A 116 0.39 -5.74 6.20
N ALA A 117 1.63 -5.26 6.00
CA ALA A 117 2.19 -4.17 6.79
C ALA A 117 1.42 -2.84 6.59
N VAL A 118 1.10 -2.50 5.34
CA VAL A 118 0.29 -1.32 5.00
C VAL A 118 -1.12 -1.43 5.57
N SER A 119 -1.75 -2.60 5.45
CA SER A 119 -3.08 -2.87 6.02
C SER A 119 -3.11 -2.68 7.53
N ARG A 120 -2.12 -3.21 8.27
CA ARG A 120 -1.99 -2.98 9.71
C ARG A 120 -1.85 -1.50 10.05
N LYS A 121 -1.00 -0.77 9.33
CA LYS A 121 -0.83 0.67 9.54
C LYS A 121 -2.14 1.43 9.30
N ASN A 122 -2.82 1.18 8.18
CA ASN A 122 -4.10 1.81 7.86
C ASN A 122 -5.17 1.52 8.93
N ASN A 123 -5.19 0.30 9.48
CA ASN A 123 -6.12 -0.03 10.56
C ASN A 123 -5.87 0.79 11.84
N PHE A 124 -4.60 1.01 12.20
CA PHE A 124 -4.27 1.91 13.31
C PHE A 124 -4.66 3.36 13.01
N ASP A 125 -4.33 3.86 11.82
CA ASP A 125 -4.66 5.22 11.41
C ASP A 125 -6.19 5.44 11.38
N LEU A 126 -6.97 4.42 10.99
CA LEU A 126 -8.42 4.44 11.00
C LEU A 126 -8.97 4.59 12.43
N HIS A 127 -8.50 3.79 13.39
CA HIS A 127 -8.91 3.94 14.79
C HIS A 127 -8.54 5.31 15.38
N VAL A 128 -7.36 5.84 15.05
CA VAL A 128 -6.97 7.18 15.48
C VAL A 128 -7.90 8.25 14.89
N LEU A 129 -8.27 8.12 13.61
CA LEU A 129 -9.17 9.05 12.95
C LEU A 129 -10.59 8.95 13.51
N GLU A 130 -11.07 7.74 13.79
CA GLU A 130 -12.36 7.47 14.42
C GLU A 130 -12.46 8.15 15.80
N LEU A 131 -11.44 7.99 16.66
CA LEU A 131 -11.38 8.65 17.96
C LEU A 131 -11.40 10.18 17.83
N LYS A 132 -10.67 10.75 16.85
CA LYS A 132 -10.68 12.20 16.59
C LYS A 132 -12.03 12.68 16.07
N ALA A 133 -12.68 11.91 15.21
CA ALA A 133 -14.01 12.24 14.70
C ALA A 133 -15.06 12.21 15.81
N GLN A 134 -14.95 11.25 16.73
CA GLN A 134 -15.81 11.16 17.90
C GLN A 134 -15.60 12.36 18.85
N ASP A 135 -14.36 12.72 19.20
CA ASP A 135 -14.08 13.92 20.01
C ASP A 135 -14.63 15.20 19.35
N ALA A 136 -14.43 15.36 18.04
CA ALA A 136 -14.96 16.49 17.29
C ALA A 136 -16.50 16.51 17.31
N ASN A 137 -17.15 15.36 17.22
CA ASN A 137 -18.61 15.23 17.30
C ASN A 137 -19.13 15.60 18.70
N ASP A 138 -18.51 15.09 19.76
CA ASP A 138 -18.89 15.39 21.14
C ASP A 138 -18.77 16.91 21.42
N ARG A 139 -17.70 17.54 20.91
CA ARG A 139 -17.51 18.98 20.98
C ARG A 139 -18.57 19.75 20.19
N LEU A 140 -18.94 19.27 19.01
CA LEU A 140 -19.99 19.87 18.19
C LEU A 140 -21.36 19.78 18.88
N GLU A 141 -21.68 18.66 19.49
CA GLU A 141 -22.92 18.47 20.26
C GLU A 141 -22.98 19.45 21.45
N ALA A 142 -21.87 19.62 22.17
CA ALA A 142 -21.78 20.60 23.25
C ALA A 142 -22.01 22.04 22.77
N VAL A 143 -21.39 22.44 21.65
CA VAL A 143 -21.59 23.77 21.05
C VAL A 143 -23.03 23.94 20.54
N SER A 144 -23.59 22.91 19.91
CA SER A 144 -24.98 22.93 19.43
C SER A 144 -25.97 23.12 20.59
N SER A 145 -25.77 22.42 21.71
CA SER A 145 -26.56 22.61 22.93
C SER A 145 -26.45 24.04 23.47
N GLN A 146 -25.23 24.61 23.47
CA GLN A 146 -25.03 26.00 23.90
C GLN A 146 -25.73 27.00 22.98
N VAL A 147 -25.64 26.82 21.66
CA VAL A 147 -26.33 27.66 20.68
C VAL A 147 -27.85 27.56 20.87
N GLY A 148 -28.39 26.36 21.12
CA GLY A 148 -29.81 26.17 21.42
C GLY A 148 -30.27 26.98 22.63
N LYS A 149 -29.54 26.90 23.76
CA LYS A 149 -29.83 27.71 24.96
C LYS A 149 -29.75 29.21 24.69
N MET A 150 -28.76 29.63 23.90
CA MET A 150 -28.60 31.04 23.57
C MET A 150 -29.73 31.55 22.66
N ALA A 151 -30.20 30.72 21.73
CA ALA A 151 -31.36 31.03 20.90
C ALA A 151 -32.62 31.23 21.76
N GLU A 152 -32.86 30.36 22.75
CA GLU A 152 -33.98 30.52 23.70
C GLU A 152 -33.89 31.87 24.44
N VAL A 153 -32.73 32.19 25.01
CA VAL A 153 -32.51 33.48 25.69
C VAL A 153 -32.72 34.68 24.75
N VAL A 154 -32.22 34.62 23.52
CA VAL A 154 -32.41 35.70 22.54
C VAL A 154 -33.88 35.87 22.18
N THR A 155 -34.64 34.77 22.03
CA THR A 155 -36.08 34.86 21.77
C THR A 155 -36.85 35.47 22.94
N GLU A 156 -36.52 35.11 24.19
CA GLU A 156 -37.12 35.73 25.37
C GLU A 156 -36.79 37.23 25.46
N GLN A 157 -35.53 37.61 25.23
CA GLN A 157 -35.11 39.01 25.22
C GLN A 157 -35.81 39.80 24.13
N TRP A 158 -36.00 39.22 22.94
CA TRP A 158 -36.75 39.85 21.85
C TRP A 158 -38.20 40.15 22.25
N VAL A 159 -38.89 39.21 22.90
CA VAL A 159 -40.26 39.43 23.41
C VAL A 159 -40.29 40.55 24.44
N GLN A 160 -39.31 40.61 25.34
CA GLN A 160 -39.22 41.69 26.33
C GLN A 160 -39.02 43.07 25.70
N ILE A 161 -38.17 43.17 24.67
CA ILE A 161 -37.96 44.41 23.91
C ILE A 161 -39.26 44.86 23.26
N GLN A 162 -39.99 43.94 22.62
CA GLN A 162 -41.28 44.24 22.01
C GLN A 162 -42.30 44.79 23.03
N HIS A 163 -42.37 44.22 24.23
CA HIS A 163 -43.24 44.75 25.29
C HIS A 163 -42.81 46.14 25.78
N LEU A 164 -41.51 46.39 25.91
CA LEU A 164 -41.00 47.71 26.29
C LEU A 164 -41.28 48.76 25.23
N GLU A 165 -41.11 48.43 23.95
CA GLU A 165 -41.46 49.30 22.83
C GLU A 165 -42.94 49.67 22.85
N GLN A 166 -43.83 48.69 23.08
CA GLN A 166 -45.27 48.95 23.21
C GLN A 166 -45.60 49.87 24.39
N ALA A 167 -45.00 49.62 25.57
CA ALA A 167 -45.22 50.44 26.75
C ALA A 167 -44.74 51.89 26.54
N LEU A 168 -43.61 52.06 25.85
CA LEU A 168 -43.09 53.37 25.47
C LEU A 168 -44.05 54.11 24.53
N GLN A 169 -44.58 53.44 23.50
CA GLN A 169 -45.56 54.06 22.59
C GLN A 169 -46.84 54.50 23.31
N ILE A 170 -47.35 53.69 24.25
CA ILE A 170 -48.50 54.04 25.09
C ILE A 170 -48.17 55.26 25.96
N ALA A 171 -47.02 55.26 26.64
CA ALA A 171 -46.58 56.38 27.47
C ALA A 171 -46.43 57.68 26.65
N LYS A 172 -45.86 57.59 25.44
CA LYS A 172 -45.72 58.71 24.50
C LYS A 172 -47.07 59.22 24.01
N GLY A 173 -48.04 58.34 23.74
CA GLY A 173 -49.41 58.72 23.40
C GLY A 173 -50.11 59.48 24.54
N ASN A 174 -49.99 58.97 25.75
CA ASN A 174 -50.57 59.58 26.95
C ASN A 174 -49.90 60.93 27.31
N LEU A 175 -48.60 61.09 27.02
CA LEU A 175 -47.89 62.36 27.21
C LEU A 175 -48.35 63.43 26.23
N LYS A 176 -48.60 63.07 24.96
CA LYS A 176 -49.16 63.98 23.96
C LYS A 176 -50.60 64.39 24.26
N GLU A 177 -51.38 63.53 24.91
CA GLU A 177 -52.74 63.86 25.37
C GLU A 177 -52.74 64.80 26.59
N ASN A 178 -51.64 64.83 27.34
CA ASN A 178 -51.45 65.75 28.48
C ASN A 178 -50.64 67.02 28.13
N GLU A 179 -50.19 67.16 26.89
CA GLU A 179 -49.40 68.32 26.40
C GLU A 179 -50.25 69.57 26.14
N ASP A 180 -51.56 69.52 26.37
CA ASP A 180 -52.45 70.70 26.34
C ASP A 180 -52.44 71.50 27.66
N LYS A 181 -51.67 71.11 28.68
CA LYS A 181 -51.52 71.87 29.93
C LYS A 181 -50.10 71.78 30.48
N ASP A 182 -49.48 72.94 30.66
CA ASP A 182 -48.18 73.18 31.32
C ASP A 182 -46.90 72.90 30.50
N GLU A 183 -46.72 73.73 29.48
CA GLU A 183 -45.50 73.91 28.72
C GLU A 183 -44.52 74.81 29.52
N GLY A 184 -43.49 74.22 30.15
CA GLY A 184 -42.33 75.03 30.60
C GLY A 184 -41.41 74.44 31.67
N ILE A 185 -41.89 73.55 32.55
CA ILE A 185 -41.07 73.08 33.71
C ILE A 185 -40.87 71.54 33.72
N ALA A 186 -41.73 70.78 33.03
CA ALA A 186 -41.69 69.32 33.07
C ALA A 186 -40.58 68.69 32.19
N ILE A 187 -40.17 69.36 31.10
CA ILE A 187 -39.24 68.81 30.09
C ILE A 187 -37.83 68.60 30.67
N SER A 188 -37.42 69.40 31.65
CA SER A 188 -36.09 69.28 32.27
C SER A 188 -36.01 68.13 33.28
N LYS A 189 -37.09 67.83 34.02
CA LYS A 189 -37.12 66.72 34.98
C LYS A 189 -37.33 65.36 34.30
N ALA A 190 -38.13 65.29 33.23
CA ALA A 190 -38.33 64.04 32.49
C ALA A 190 -37.04 63.51 31.84
N LYS A 191 -36.19 64.40 31.31
CA LYS A 191 -34.86 64.05 30.77
C LYS A 191 -33.90 63.51 31.84
N GLU A 192 -33.99 64.02 33.07
CA GLU A 192 -33.16 63.58 34.20
C GLU A 192 -33.57 62.19 34.72
N TYR A 193 -34.87 61.89 34.75
CA TYR A 193 -35.38 60.56 35.11
C TYR A 193 -35.16 59.52 33.99
N GLU A 194 -35.25 59.89 32.71
CA GLU A 194 -34.87 59.01 31.59
C GLU A 194 -33.39 58.62 31.65
N MET A 195 -32.50 59.57 31.95
CA MET A 195 -31.06 59.32 32.05
C MET A 195 -30.72 58.36 33.20
N HIS A 196 -31.36 58.52 34.37
CA HIS A 196 -31.15 57.64 35.52
C HIS A 196 -31.71 56.22 35.31
N ILE A 197 -32.87 56.07 34.68
CA ILE A 197 -33.48 54.75 34.42
C ILE A 197 -32.70 53.99 33.34
N LEU A 198 -32.13 54.70 32.35
CA LEU A 198 -31.28 54.12 31.31
C LEU A 198 -29.89 53.71 31.87
N GLU A 199 -29.31 54.51 32.78
CA GLU A 199 -28.03 54.21 33.45
C GLU A 199 -28.08 52.96 34.35
N ASP A 200 -29.14 52.80 35.14
CA ASP A 200 -29.30 51.65 36.05
C ASP A 200 -29.85 50.40 35.34
N GLY A 201 -30.75 50.60 34.37
CA GLY A 201 -31.42 49.52 33.63
C GLY A 201 -30.50 48.77 32.67
N ILE A 202 -29.64 49.48 31.93
CA ILE A 202 -28.76 48.87 30.92
C ILE A 202 -27.49 48.32 31.56
N SER A 203 -26.92 49.03 32.54
CA SER A 203 -25.67 48.61 33.20
C SER A 203 -25.91 47.46 34.21
N GLY A 204 -27.03 47.47 34.94
CA GLY A 204 -27.32 46.51 35.99
C GLY A 204 -27.98 45.20 35.53
N ARG A 205 -28.78 45.22 34.45
CA ARG A 205 -29.55 44.04 34.02
C ARG A 205 -29.10 43.41 32.71
N LEU A 206 -28.62 44.19 31.73
CA LEU A 206 -28.20 43.65 30.44
C LEU A 206 -26.79 43.06 30.48
N LEU A 207 -25.87 43.69 31.21
CA LEU A 207 -24.48 43.24 31.31
C LEU A 207 -24.21 42.35 32.53
N LEU A 208 -24.87 42.56 33.68
CA LEU A 208 -24.53 41.81 34.89
C LEU A 208 -25.09 40.37 34.91
N LYS A 209 -26.26 40.13 34.30
CA LYS A 209 -26.89 38.79 34.25
C LYS A 209 -26.13 37.75 33.43
N PRO A 210 -25.65 38.03 32.19
CA PRO A 210 -24.87 37.04 31.45
C PRO A 210 -23.53 36.70 32.13
N PHE A 211 -22.94 37.64 32.88
CA PHE A 211 -21.70 37.40 33.62
C PHE A 211 -21.91 36.66 34.95
N ASN A 212 -22.97 36.93 35.71
CA ASN A 212 -23.35 36.11 36.87
C ASN A 212 -23.79 34.70 36.46
N ALA A 213 -24.38 34.53 35.27
CA ALA A 213 -24.64 33.22 34.70
C ALA A 213 -23.32 32.48 34.40
N LEU A 214 -22.29 33.18 33.91
CA LEU A 214 -20.94 32.60 33.73
C LEU A 214 -20.33 32.06 35.04
N ASP A 215 -20.56 32.74 36.16
CA ASP A 215 -20.13 32.29 37.50
C ASP A 215 -20.83 30.99 37.94
N SER A 216 -22.09 30.80 37.55
CA SER A 216 -22.83 29.55 37.82
C SER A 216 -22.40 28.38 36.92
N TYR A 217 -21.83 28.65 35.74
CA TYR A 217 -21.32 27.64 34.80
C TYR A 217 -19.89 27.17 35.09
N SER A 218 -19.16 27.79 36.03
CA SER A 218 -17.83 27.32 36.49
C SER A 218 -17.92 26.17 37.50
N LEU A 219 -19.02 25.39 37.45
CA LEU A 219 -19.21 24.18 38.25
C LEU A 219 -18.34 23.05 37.68
N GLY A 220 -17.05 23.08 38.01
CA GLY A 220 -16.13 21.97 37.77
C GLY A 220 -14.66 22.34 37.79
N LYS A 221 -14.29 23.62 37.69
CA LYS A 221 -12.89 24.05 37.64
C LYS A 221 -12.50 24.73 38.97
N GLY A 222 -11.40 24.25 39.56
CA GLY A 222 -10.99 24.48 40.95
C GLY A 222 -10.84 25.95 41.40
N PRO A 223 -10.60 26.20 42.70
CA PRO A 223 -10.63 27.53 43.34
C PRO A 223 -9.71 28.58 42.69
N ILE A 224 -8.67 28.14 41.98
CA ILE A 224 -7.71 28.99 41.26
C ILE A 224 -8.39 29.73 40.10
N ILE A 225 -9.23 29.05 39.32
CA ILE A 225 -9.86 29.66 38.13
C ILE A 225 -10.93 30.68 38.53
N ARG A 226 -11.65 30.44 39.63
CA ARG A 226 -12.60 31.43 40.19
C ARG A 226 -11.91 32.70 40.66
N TYR A 227 -10.74 32.59 41.27
CA TYR A 227 -9.95 33.75 41.68
C TYR A 227 -9.53 34.61 40.47
N TYR A 228 -9.01 33.97 39.41
CA TYR A 228 -8.60 34.70 38.19
C TYR A 228 -9.78 35.33 37.43
N VAL A 229 -10.92 34.63 37.33
CA VAL A 229 -12.14 35.18 36.71
C VAL A 229 -12.66 36.37 37.51
N SER A 230 -12.71 36.25 38.84
CA SER A 230 -13.11 37.35 39.73
C SER A 230 -12.16 38.56 39.60
N GLN A 231 -10.86 38.31 39.51
CA GLN A 231 -9.85 39.36 39.33
C GLN A 231 -9.99 40.03 37.96
N ALA A 232 -10.19 39.27 36.88
CA ALA A 232 -10.42 39.80 35.54
C ALA A 232 -11.72 40.63 35.46
N LEU A 233 -12.80 40.16 36.11
CA LEU A 233 -14.06 40.90 36.22
C LEU A 233 -13.90 42.21 36.98
N GLN A 234 -13.13 42.19 38.08
CA GLN A 234 -12.84 43.40 38.85
C GLN A 234 -12.02 44.40 38.03
N GLN A 235 -11.07 43.93 37.24
CA GLN A 235 -10.28 44.78 36.34
C GLN A 235 -11.12 45.33 35.19
N LEU A 236 -11.99 44.52 34.60
CA LEU A 236 -12.94 44.96 33.57
C LEU A 236 -13.91 46.02 34.14
N LYS A 237 -14.43 45.81 35.36
CA LYS A 237 -15.28 46.79 36.04
C LYS A 237 -14.55 48.11 36.29
N ARG A 238 -13.27 48.05 36.71
CA ARG A 238 -12.43 49.24 36.86
C ARG A 238 -12.19 49.93 35.52
N PHE A 239 -11.89 49.18 34.47
CA PHE A 239 -11.68 49.69 33.13
C PHE A 239 -12.94 50.35 32.55
N CYS A 240 -14.10 49.70 32.65
CA CYS A 240 -15.39 50.27 32.24
C CYS A 240 -15.74 51.52 33.06
N SER A 241 -15.43 51.54 34.36
CA SER A 241 -15.65 52.74 35.19
C SER A 241 -14.71 53.89 34.81
N ALA A 242 -13.48 53.60 34.39
CA ALA A 242 -12.54 54.58 33.90
C ALA A 242 -12.98 55.12 32.54
N ILE A 243 -13.36 54.24 31.60
CA ILE A 243 -13.90 54.64 30.29
C ILE A 243 -15.16 55.48 30.43
N ARG A 244 -16.04 55.16 31.40
CA ARG A 244 -17.24 55.96 31.68
C ARG A 244 -16.91 57.40 32.12
N ARG A 245 -15.75 57.63 32.74
CA ARG A 245 -15.25 58.99 33.04
C ARG A 245 -14.77 59.73 31.80
N PHE A 246 -14.22 59.01 30.83
CA PHE A 246 -13.80 59.56 29.54
C PHE A 246 -14.96 59.72 28.55
N HIS A 247 -16.12 59.10 28.78
CA HIS A 247 -17.30 59.18 27.91
C HIS A 247 -17.76 60.62 27.61
N PRO A 248 -17.93 61.53 28.59
CA PRO A 248 -18.30 62.91 28.30
C PRO A 248 -17.21 63.69 27.55
N GLU A 249 -15.93 63.42 27.82
CA GLU A 249 -14.81 64.03 27.08
C GLU A 249 -14.77 63.54 25.63
N LEU A 250 -15.02 62.25 25.40
CA LEU A 250 -15.08 61.65 24.08
C LEU A 250 -16.28 62.17 23.28
N GLN A 251 -17.44 62.36 23.94
CA GLN A 251 -18.60 62.99 23.33
C GLN A 251 -18.34 64.44 22.95
N ALA A 252 -17.65 65.20 23.81
CA ALA A 252 -17.24 66.58 23.49
C ALA A 252 -16.30 66.62 22.28
N PHE A 253 -15.31 65.73 22.25
CA PHE A 253 -14.36 65.60 21.14
C PHE A 253 -15.03 65.20 19.82
N ILE A 254 -15.92 64.19 19.85
CA ILE A 254 -16.67 63.73 18.66
C ILE A 254 -17.61 64.83 18.16
N LYS A 255 -18.27 65.56 19.07
CA LYS A 255 -19.14 66.68 18.72
C LYS A 255 -18.35 67.82 18.06
N GLU A 256 -17.17 68.14 18.58
CA GLU A 256 -16.27 69.14 18.03
C GLU A 256 -15.73 68.74 16.65
N GLU A 257 -15.30 67.49 16.47
CA GLU A 257 -14.84 66.98 15.17
C GLU A 257 -15.98 66.89 14.14
N MET A 258 -17.19 66.48 14.55
CA MET A 258 -18.35 66.46 13.65
C MET A 258 -18.76 67.87 13.22
N GLN A 259 -18.66 68.87 14.10
CA GLN A 259 -18.92 70.28 13.79
C GLN A 259 -17.86 70.92 12.90
N ARG A 260 -16.59 70.48 13.00
CA ARG A 260 -15.48 71.00 12.18
C ARG A 260 -15.55 70.52 10.72
N ASN A 261 -16.26 69.44 10.45
CA ASN A 261 -16.30 68.81 9.13
C ASN A 261 -17.62 69.13 8.40
N GLU A 262 -17.55 69.77 7.23
CA GLU A 262 -18.70 70.30 6.48
C GLU A 262 -19.78 69.24 6.18
N LEU A 263 -19.40 67.98 6.02
CA LEU A 263 -20.32 66.88 5.71
C LEU A 263 -21.08 66.35 6.93
N THR A 264 -20.47 66.40 8.11
CA THR A 264 -21.04 65.86 9.36
C THR A 264 -21.66 66.95 10.23
N ALA A 265 -21.37 68.23 9.97
CA ALA A 265 -21.90 69.36 10.72
C ALA A 265 -23.44 69.42 10.72
N ALA A 266 -24.06 69.01 9.61
CA ALA A 266 -25.52 68.94 9.47
C ALA A 266 -26.17 67.83 10.32
N PHE A 267 -25.39 66.83 10.75
CA PHE A 267 -25.85 65.64 11.48
C PHE A 267 -25.46 65.65 12.95
N VAL A 268 -24.99 66.78 13.48
CA VAL A 268 -24.62 66.93 14.90
C VAL A 268 -25.88 66.91 15.76
N ASN A 269 -26.31 65.72 16.13
CA ASN A 269 -27.37 65.48 17.10
C ASN A 269 -26.76 64.79 18.33
N ASP A 270 -27.18 65.21 19.53
CA ASP A 270 -26.68 64.69 20.80
C ASP A 270 -26.87 63.16 20.92
N GLU A 271 -27.92 62.61 20.30
CA GLU A 271 -28.19 61.16 20.24
C GLU A 271 -27.18 60.42 19.35
N LEU A 272 -26.81 60.98 18.19
CA LEU A 272 -25.83 60.39 17.28
C LEU A 272 -24.42 60.47 17.86
N VAL A 273 -24.08 61.59 18.51
CA VAL A 273 -22.82 61.75 19.24
C VAL A 273 -22.71 60.74 20.38
N PHE A 274 -23.79 60.48 21.12
CA PHE A 274 -23.84 59.46 22.16
C PHE A 274 -23.63 58.04 21.58
N LEU A 275 -24.32 57.70 20.50
CA LEU A 275 -24.24 56.38 19.88
C LEU A 275 -22.86 56.12 19.26
N LEU A 276 -22.24 57.14 18.67
CA LEU A 276 -20.91 57.06 18.09
C LEU A 276 -19.82 56.96 19.18
N ALA A 277 -19.95 57.73 20.27
CA ALA A 277 -19.06 57.61 21.43
C ALA A 277 -19.13 56.22 22.07
N TYR A 278 -20.34 55.66 22.18
CA TYR A 278 -20.57 54.31 22.67
C TYR A 278 -19.98 53.24 21.73
N ALA A 279 -20.12 53.42 20.41
CA ALA A 279 -19.52 52.53 19.42
C ALA A 279 -17.98 52.51 19.51
N PHE A 280 -17.35 53.69 19.64
CA PHE A 280 -15.88 53.79 19.80
C PHE A 280 -15.35 53.09 21.05
N ILE A 281 -16.15 52.99 22.11
CA ILE A 281 -15.80 52.30 23.35
C ILE A 281 -16.00 50.78 23.22
N THR A 282 -17.05 50.35 22.54
CA THR A 282 -17.46 48.93 22.49
C THR A 282 -16.75 48.15 21.38
N PHE A 283 -16.46 48.76 20.23
CA PHE A 283 -15.78 48.09 19.11
C PHE A 283 -14.39 47.50 19.45
N PRO A 284 -13.51 48.20 20.18
CA PRO A 284 -12.21 47.65 20.57
C PRO A 284 -12.35 46.44 21.51
N ILE A 285 -13.37 46.45 22.38
CA ILE A 285 -13.63 45.39 23.35
C ILE A 285 -14.17 44.15 22.63
N LEU A 286 -15.12 44.33 21.70
CA LEU A 286 -15.65 43.27 20.84
C LEU A 286 -14.58 42.70 19.90
N GLY A 287 -13.72 43.54 19.33
CA GLY A 287 -12.60 43.13 18.48
C GLY A 287 -11.55 42.32 19.25
N ALA A 288 -11.19 42.74 20.47
CA ALA A 288 -10.29 41.99 21.34
C ALA A 288 -10.90 40.64 21.77
N TRP A 289 -12.21 40.59 22.00
CA TRP A 289 -12.92 39.35 22.30
C TRP A 289 -12.95 38.37 21.11
N MET A 290 -13.18 38.87 19.89
CA MET A 290 -13.12 38.06 18.66
C MET A 290 -11.72 37.48 18.41
N LEU A 291 -10.66 38.25 18.66
CA LEU A 291 -9.28 37.77 18.54
C LEU A 291 -8.88 36.74 19.60
N LEU A 292 -9.55 36.72 20.74
CA LEU A 292 -9.34 35.73 21.82
C LEU A 292 -10.11 34.43 21.60
N LEU A 293 -11.11 34.43 20.72
CA LEU A 293 -11.98 33.30 20.40
C LEU A 293 -11.59 32.58 19.09
N THR A 294 -10.60 33.11 18.35
CA THR A 294 -9.98 32.53 17.15
C THR A 294 -8.71 31.79 17.53
#